data_AF-A0A1Y2U8B4-F1
#
_entry.id   AF-A0A1Y2U8B4-F1
#
_cell.length_a   1.000
_cell.length_b   1.000
_cell.length_c   1.000
_cell.angle_alpha   90.00
_cell.angle_beta   90.00
_cell.angle_gamma   90.00
#
_symmetry.space_group_name_H-M   'P 1'
#
loop_
_entity.id
_entity.type
_entity.pdbx_description
1 polymer ?
#
loop_
_entity_poly.entity_id
_entity_poly.type
_entity_poly.pdbx_seq_one_letter_code
_entity_poly.pdbx_strand_id
1 'polypeptide(L)'
;MNSAITTLGTNQVVRTGYLYTISRLKVCTVSSNRYYSTSKSDSQSSDLPPVPILTINNLNNKDCIKSFRLLLKDKGGIYSFINTVNGNQYIGSAKDFYLRLNEHLDNKKSNIALQKAFAKYGFLAPPQISIFPIYEYFTYESKIISHKALTDLESNYINRFNFDNLYNFKATATSSLGYKHTEEARLKMVNYYKDKNNHPMFGKTHTEEALALISKPGELNPMFGKKHSEATKASMSKKKNKYPLGVGIYDLDDNLILKFNNNVELAKHLDISKVTVGKYLNSGLIYNKTYRFKPIQG
;
A
#
# COMPACT_ATOMS: atom_id res chain seq x y z
N MET A 1 -9.09 -72.36 -51.15
CA MET A 1 -9.81 -71.81 -52.32
C MET A 1 -10.96 -70.96 -51.80
N ASN A 2 -11.13 -69.80 -52.42
CA ASN A 2 -12.14 -68.74 -52.21
C ASN A 2 -11.99 -67.90 -50.93
N SER A 3 -11.39 -66.69 -50.97
CA SER A 3 -11.87 -65.40 -51.51
C SER A 3 -13.01 -64.81 -50.67
N ALA A 4 -13.14 -63.52 -50.34
CA ALA A 4 -12.40 -62.30 -50.58
C ALA A 4 -12.92 -61.25 -49.56
N ILE A 5 -12.16 -60.17 -49.43
CA ILE A 5 -12.43 -58.90 -48.74
C ILE A 5 -13.66 -58.19 -49.34
N THR A 6 -14.38 -57.33 -48.57
CA THR A 6 -14.73 -55.91 -48.89
C THR A 6 -15.72 -55.30 -47.88
N THR A 7 -15.17 -54.44 -47.00
CA THR A 7 -15.51 -53.04 -46.63
C THR A 7 -16.93 -52.41 -46.59
N LEU A 8 -17.03 -51.45 -45.63
CA LEU A 8 -17.95 -50.28 -45.46
C LEU A 8 -19.26 -50.55 -44.68
N GLY A 9 -19.71 -49.75 -43.70
CA GLY A 9 -19.22 -48.50 -43.12
C GLY A 9 -20.22 -47.95 -42.07
N THR A 10 -19.71 -47.06 -41.23
CA THR A 10 -20.37 -45.91 -40.54
C THR A 10 -21.49 -46.09 -39.49
N ASN A 11 -21.26 -45.39 -38.36
CA ASN A 11 -22.20 -44.66 -37.48
C ASN A 11 -23.14 -45.49 -36.57
N GLN A 12 -23.46 -45.17 -35.31
CA GLN A 12 -23.03 -44.22 -34.26
C GLN A 12 -23.91 -44.58 -33.02
N VAL A 13 -23.51 -44.19 -31.80
CA VAL A 13 -24.36 -43.87 -30.61
C VAL A 13 -24.80 -45.01 -29.62
N VAL A 14 -24.13 -45.02 -28.45
CA VAL A 14 -24.67 -45.05 -27.05
C VAL A 14 -25.20 -46.42 -26.52
N ARG A 15 -24.91 -46.97 -25.32
CA ARG A 15 -24.73 -46.43 -23.95
C ARG A 15 -24.12 -47.51 -23.01
N THR A 16 -23.57 -47.02 -21.89
CA THR A 16 -23.47 -47.62 -20.53
C THR A 16 -22.61 -48.87 -20.25
N GLY A 17 -21.72 -48.74 -19.25
CA GLY A 17 -21.11 -49.88 -18.56
C GLY A 17 -19.90 -49.58 -17.68
N TYR A 18 -20.14 -49.03 -16.49
CA TYR A 18 -19.45 -49.27 -15.20
C TYR A 18 -17.90 -49.31 -15.08
N LEU A 19 -17.42 -48.34 -14.27
CA LEU A 19 -16.51 -48.48 -13.12
C LEU A 19 -15.31 -49.43 -13.23
N TYR A 20 -14.13 -48.83 -13.42
CA TYR A 20 -12.96 -49.24 -12.64
C TYR A 20 -12.33 -48.01 -11.97
N THR A 21 -12.43 -48.00 -10.65
CA THR A 21 -11.64 -47.25 -9.70
C THR A 21 -10.15 -47.45 -9.98
N ILE A 22 -9.51 -46.47 -10.59
CA ILE A 22 -8.07 -46.27 -10.50
C ILE A 22 -7.87 -44.89 -9.88
N SER A 23 -7.35 -44.89 -8.66
CA SER A 23 -6.83 -43.75 -7.94
C SER A 23 -5.91 -42.93 -8.86
N ARG A 24 -6.45 -41.84 -9.41
CA ARG A 24 -5.67 -40.85 -10.18
C ARG A 24 -4.65 -40.21 -9.23
N LEU A 25 -3.42 -40.71 -9.26
CA LEU A 25 -2.26 -39.98 -8.78
C LEU A 25 -2.30 -38.58 -9.43
N LYS A 26 -2.23 -37.53 -8.62
CA LYS A 26 -2.16 -36.13 -9.08
C LYS A 26 -0.83 -35.93 -9.81
N VAL A 27 -0.84 -36.11 -11.13
CA VAL A 27 0.33 -35.85 -11.99
C VAL A 27 0.49 -34.33 -12.17
N CYS A 28 1.66 -33.80 -11.80
CA CYS A 28 2.06 -32.44 -12.14
C CYS A 28 2.37 -32.38 -13.64
N THR A 29 1.62 -31.61 -14.42
CA THR A 29 1.81 -31.50 -15.87
C THR A 29 2.58 -30.23 -16.22
N VAL A 30 3.60 -30.38 -17.06
CA VAL A 30 4.33 -29.27 -17.70
C VAL A 30 3.93 -29.26 -19.17
N SER A 31 3.36 -28.15 -19.63
CA SER A 31 3.16 -27.92 -21.06
C SER A 31 4.29 -27.03 -21.58
N SER A 32 5.24 -27.63 -22.30
CA SER A 32 6.29 -26.91 -23.02
C SER A 32 6.00 -26.99 -24.51
N ASN A 33 5.45 -25.92 -25.10
CA ASN A 33 5.28 -25.86 -26.55
C ASN A 33 6.61 -25.42 -27.18
N ARG A 34 7.27 -26.33 -27.92
CA ARG A 34 8.45 -26.00 -28.74
C ARG A 34 7.97 -25.51 -30.10
N TYR A 35 8.16 -24.23 -30.40
CA TYR A 35 7.99 -23.69 -31.74
C TYR A 35 9.37 -23.34 -32.31
N TYR A 36 9.75 -24.00 -33.40
CA TYR A 36 10.90 -23.61 -34.21
C TYR A 36 10.52 -22.37 -35.03
N SER A 37 11.33 -21.32 -34.97
CA SER A 37 11.09 -20.12 -35.77
C SER A 37 11.49 -20.35 -37.23
N THR A 38 10.56 -20.15 -38.16
CA THR A 38 10.92 -19.84 -39.54
C THR A 38 10.14 -18.61 -40.01
N SER A 39 10.87 -17.77 -40.75
CA SER A 39 10.47 -16.57 -41.51
C SER A 39 10.06 -15.29 -40.75
N LYS A 40 10.80 -14.22 -41.07
CA LYS A 40 10.47 -12.82 -40.86
C LYS A 40 9.13 -12.48 -41.54
N SER A 41 8.24 -11.82 -40.80
CA SER A 41 7.33 -10.84 -41.39
C SER A 41 7.14 -9.69 -40.41
N ASP A 42 7.53 -8.49 -40.86
CA ASP A 42 7.10 -7.23 -40.28
C ASP A 42 5.57 -7.13 -40.40
N SER A 43 4.88 -7.29 -39.28
CA SER A 43 3.53 -6.76 -39.10
C SER A 43 3.31 -6.50 -37.61
N GLN A 44 2.70 -5.35 -37.31
CA GLN A 44 2.43 -4.89 -35.96
C GLN A 44 1.66 -5.95 -35.15
N SER A 45 2.32 -6.57 -34.16
CA SER A 45 1.73 -7.58 -33.27
C SER A 45 1.40 -6.99 -31.88
N SER A 46 0.85 -5.78 -31.81
CA SER A 46 0.66 -5.10 -30.51
C SER A 46 -0.55 -5.57 -29.72
N ASP A 47 -1.50 -6.28 -30.33
CA ASP A 47 -2.85 -6.42 -29.75
C ASP A 47 -3.18 -7.82 -29.23
N LEU A 48 -2.29 -8.80 -29.42
CA LEU A 48 -2.49 -10.16 -28.90
C LEU A 48 -1.83 -10.30 -27.52
N PRO A 49 -2.51 -10.92 -26.54
CA PRO A 49 -1.94 -11.12 -25.22
C PRO A 49 -0.68 -12.00 -25.31
N PRO A 50 0.36 -11.71 -24.53
CA PRO A 50 1.60 -12.48 -24.58
C PRO A 50 1.34 -13.94 -24.22
N VAL A 51 1.89 -14.86 -25.02
CA VAL A 51 1.74 -16.30 -24.82
C VAL A 51 2.78 -16.78 -23.79
N PRO A 52 2.39 -17.55 -22.77
CA PRO A 52 3.33 -18.06 -21.77
C PRO A 52 4.27 -19.11 -22.37
N ILE A 53 5.57 -19.00 -22.04
CA ILE A 53 6.61 -19.95 -22.44
C ILE A 53 6.54 -21.22 -21.61
N LEU A 54 6.23 -21.06 -20.32
CA LEU A 54 6.12 -22.14 -19.36
C LEU A 54 4.95 -21.87 -18.43
N THR A 55 4.16 -22.91 -18.17
CA THR A 55 3.04 -22.82 -17.26
C THR A 55 3.19 -23.87 -16.17
N ILE A 56 3.19 -23.42 -14.91
CA ILE A 56 3.22 -24.29 -13.74
C ILE A 56 1.83 -24.34 -13.12
N ASN A 57 1.34 -25.55 -12.93
CA ASN A 57 0.04 -25.83 -12.34
C ASN A 57 0.17 -26.41 -10.92
N ASN A 58 -0.94 -26.49 -10.18
CA ASN A 58 -1.03 -27.18 -8.88
C ASN A 58 -0.13 -26.59 -7.78
N LEU A 59 -0.14 -25.26 -7.63
CA LEU A 59 0.66 -24.51 -6.64
C LEU A 59 0.35 -24.84 -5.17
N ASN A 60 -0.67 -25.64 -4.89
CA ASN A 60 -1.05 -26.04 -3.53
C ASN A 60 -0.22 -27.20 -2.97
N ASN A 61 0.49 -27.94 -3.82
CA ASN A 61 1.31 -29.07 -3.38
C ASN A 61 2.78 -28.63 -3.25
N LYS A 62 3.27 -28.58 -2.01
CA LYS A 62 4.68 -28.22 -1.72
C LYS A 62 5.68 -29.13 -2.40
N ASP A 63 5.39 -30.43 -2.56
CA ASP A 63 6.30 -31.35 -3.22
C ASP A 63 6.32 -31.16 -4.74
N CYS A 64 5.18 -30.76 -5.32
CA CYS A 64 5.12 -30.32 -6.72
C CYS A 64 5.95 -29.03 -6.93
N ILE A 65 5.88 -28.07 -6.00
CA ILE A 65 6.72 -26.86 -6.09
C ILE A 65 8.21 -27.21 -5.98
N LYS A 66 8.58 -28.15 -5.09
CA LYS A 66 9.97 -28.62 -4.97
C LYS A 66 10.47 -29.28 -6.25
N SER A 67 9.64 -30.06 -6.96
CA SER A 67 10.06 -30.69 -8.22
C SER A 67 10.39 -29.67 -9.31
N PHE A 68 9.75 -28.50 -9.30
CA PHE A 68 10.07 -27.39 -10.20
C PHE A 68 11.31 -26.57 -9.82
N ARG A 69 11.99 -26.90 -8.71
CA ARG A 69 13.17 -26.15 -8.27
C ARG A 69 14.25 -26.07 -9.35
N LEU A 70 14.61 -27.20 -9.96
CA LEU A 70 15.64 -27.22 -11.02
C LEU A 70 15.23 -26.42 -12.26
N LEU A 71 13.93 -26.32 -12.54
CA LEU A 71 13.41 -25.62 -13.69
C LEU A 71 13.39 -24.10 -13.50
N LEU A 72 13.17 -23.63 -12.27
CA LEU A 72 12.93 -22.23 -11.93
C LEU A 72 14.12 -21.52 -11.29
N LYS A 73 14.96 -22.26 -10.56
CA LYS A 73 16.10 -21.72 -9.84
C LYS A 73 17.08 -21.09 -10.83
N ASP A 74 17.66 -19.96 -10.45
CA ASP A 74 18.63 -19.19 -11.23
C ASP A 74 18.06 -18.64 -12.57
N LYS A 75 16.72 -18.61 -12.72
CA LYS A 75 16.01 -17.95 -13.82
C LYS A 75 15.19 -16.78 -13.32
N GLY A 76 15.39 -15.62 -13.94
CA GLY A 76 14.62 -14.40 -13.69
C GLY A 76 13.78 -14.03 -14.90
N GLY A 77 12.84 -13.10 -14.74
CA GLY A 77 11.95 -12.69 -15.82
C GLY A 77 10.58 -12.23 -15.35
N ILE A 78 9.60 -12.33 -16.25
CA ILE A 78 8.20 -11.98 -15.99
C ILE A 78 7.37 -13.24 -15.79
N TYR A 79 6.60 -13.20 -14.72
CA TYR A 79 5.63 -14.22 -14.38
C TYR A 79 4.26 -13.61 -14.13
N SER A 80 3.26 -14.46 -14.00
CA SER A 80 1.94 -14.09 -13.53
C SER A 80 1.38 -15.09 -12.52
N PHE A 81 0.34 -14.70 -11.80
CA PHE A 81 -0.58 -15.61 -11.13
C PHE A 81 -1.97 -15.39 -11.71
N ILE A 82 -2.57 -16.42 -12.28
CA ILE A 82 -3.93 -16.33 -12.85
C ILE A 82 -4.92 -17.04 -11.93
N ASN A 83 -5.99 -16.34 -11.60
CA ASN A 83 -7.16 -16.90 -10.95
C ASN A 83 -8.07 -17.52 -12.03
N THR A 84 -8.27 -18.82 -11.97
CA THR A 84 -9.02 -19.56 -13.00
C THR A 84 -10.53 -19.37 -12.88
N VAL A 85 -11.03 -18.71 -11.83
CA VAL A 85 -12.47 -18.52 -11.58
C VAL A 85 -12.99 -17.28 -12.29
N ASN A 86 -12.28 -16.17 -12.12
CA ASN A 86 -12.69 -14.87 -12.65
C ASN A 86 -11.75 -14.37 -13.76
N GLY A 87 -10.64 -15.06 -14.03
CA GLY A 87 -9.65 -14.65 -15.02
C GLY A 87 -8.74 -13.51 -14.55
N ASN A 88 -8.89 -13.02 -13.31
CA ASN A 88 -8.03 -11.96 -12.80
C ASN A 88 -6.61 -12.48 -12.61
N GLN A 89 -5.63 -11.61 -12.78
CA GLN A 89 -4.24 -12.00 -12.73
C GLN A 89 -3.34 -11.00 -12.03
N TYR A 90 -2.20 -11.46 -11.52
CA TYR A 90 -1.14 -10.60 -11.01
C TYR A 90 0.06 -10.75 -11.92
N ILE A 91 0.69 -9.66 -12.34
CA ILE A 91 1.92 -9.68 -13.13
C ILE A 91 3.07 -9.21 -12.23
N GLY A 92 4.20 -9.89 -12.29
CA GLY A 92 5.38 -9.47 -11.56
C GLY A 92 6.68 -9.87 -12.25
N SER A 93 7.75 -9.26 -11.79
CA SER A 93 9.10 -9.63 -12.18
C SER A 93 9.88 -10.30 -11.04
N ALA A 94 10.84 -11.15 -11.41
CA ALA A 94 11.71 -11.84 -10.48
C ALA A 94 13.14 -11.90 -11.01
N LYS A 95 14.13 -11.86 -10.11
CA LYS A 95 15.50 -12.28 -10.43
C LYS A 95 15.66 -13.80 -10.35
N ASP A 96 14.92 -14.44 -9.45
CA ASP A 96 14.82 -15.89 -9.31
C ASP A 96 13.35 -16.26 -9.10
N PHE A 97 12.77 -16.98 -10.06
CA PHE A 97 11.36 -17.38 -10.00
C PHE A 97 11.06 -18.33 -8.85
N TYR A 98 11.97 -19.24 -8.52
CA TYR A 98 11.74 -20.20 -7.45
C TYR A 98 11.64 -19.49 -6.10
N LEU A 99 12.58 -18.58 -5.81
CA LEU A 99 12.55 -17.75 -4.63
C LEU A 99 11.28 -16.90 -4.59
N ARG A 100 10.98 -16.19 -5.69
CA ARG A 100 9.83 -15.29 -5.77
C ARG A 100 8.49 -16.01 -5.59
N LEU A 101 8.34 -17.18 -6.19
CA LEU A 101 7.16 -18.03 -6.04
C LEU A 101 6.96 -18.41 -4.57
N ASN A 102 8.00 -18.89 -3.88
CA ASN A 102 7.91 -19.24 -2.47
C ASN A 102 7.62 -18.02 -1.58
N GLU A 103 8.19 -16.84 -1.87
CA GLU A 103 7.88 -15.61 -1.12
C GLU A 103 6.39 -15.22 -1.20
N HIS A 104 5.75 -15.46 -2.35
CA HIS A 104 4.31 -15.27 -2.52
C HIS A 104 3.51 -16.31 -1.75
N LEU A 105 3.87 -17.60 -1.86
CA LEU A 105 3.17 -18.68 -1.18
C LEU A 105 3.28 -18.60 0.36
N ASP A 106 4.41 -18.10 0.86
CA ASP A 106 4.64 -17.86 2.29
C ASP A 106 4.08 -16.52 2.79
N ASN A 107 3.46 -15.70 1.93
CA ASN A 107 2.96 -14.37 2.24
C ASN A 107 4.01 -13.42 2.88
N LYS A 108 5.28 -13.52 2.49
CA LYS A 108 6.38 -12.71 3.08
C LYS A 108 6.60 -11.39 2.35
N LYS A 109 6.49 -11.38 1.02
CA LYS A 109 6.74 -10.20 0.16
C LYS A 109 5.80 -10.19 -1.04
N SER A 110 4.50 -10.29 -0.76
CA SER A 110 3.48 -10.40 -1.80
C SER A 110 2.65 -9.13 -1.94
N ASN A 111 2.01 -9.00 -3.08
CA ASN A 111 0.90 -8.09 -3.28
C ASN A 111 -0.29 -8.49 -2.39
N ILE A 112 -0.86 -7.53 -1.64
CA ILE A 112 -1.95 -7.80 -0.67
C ILE A 112 -3.27 -8.15 -1.36
N ALA A 113 -3.55 -7.64 -2.57
CA ALA A 113 -4.75 -8.01 -3.33
C ALA A 113 -4.67 -9.46 -3.82
N LEU A 114 -3.51 -9.89 -4.32
CA LEU A 114 -3.23 -11.29 -4.64
C LEU A 114 -3.39 -12.20 -3.41
N GLN A 115 -2.90 -11.78 -2.24
CA GLN A 115 -3.03 -12.57 -1.01
C GLN A 115 -4.48 -12.70 -0.52
N LYS A 116 -5.27 -11.62 -0.64
CA LYS A 116 -6.72 -11.70 -0.42
C LYS A 116 -7.38 -12.67 -1.40
N ALA A 117 -6.93 -12.71 -2.65
CA ALA A 117 -7.40 -13.68 -3.61
C ALA A 117 -7.01 -15.11 -3.21
N PHE A 118 -5.77 -15.37 -2.77
CA PHE A 118 -5.37 -16.67 -2.20
C PHE A 118 -6.24 -17.07 -1.01
N ALA A 119 -6.52 -16.14 -0.09
CA ALA A 119 -7.39 -16.42 1.04
C ALA A 119 -8.84 -16.74 0.62
N LYS A 120 -9.34 -16.09 -0.42
CA LYS A 120 -10.73 -16.26 -0.89
C LYS A 120 -10.92 -17.50 -1.77
N TYR A 121 -10.00 -17.76 -2.69
CA TYR A 121 -10.14 -18.78 -3.74
C TYR A 121 -9.13 -19.93 -3.61
N GLY A 122 -8.07 -19.78 -2.82
CA GLY A 122 -7.03 -20.80 -2.63
C GLY A 122 -7.38 -21.89 -1.62
N PHE A 123 -8.29 -21.61 -0.67
CA PHE A 123 -8.77 -22.57 0.35
C PHE A 123 -10.05 -23.33 -0.06
N LEU A 124 -10.67 -22.95 -1.18
CA LEU A 124 -11.78 -23.71 -1.74
C LEU A 124 -11.23 -24.95 -2.46
N ALA A 125 -11.85 -26.11 -2.26
CA ALA A 125 -11.52 -27.32 -3.00
C ALA A 125 -12.38 -27.40 -4.28
N PRO A 126 -11.79 -27.59 -5.49
CA PRO A 126 -10.35 -27.56 -5.79
C PRO A 126 -9.79 -26.13 -5.80
N PRO A 127 -8.48 -25.97 -5.57
CA PRO A 127 -7.86 -24.65 -5.53
C PRO A 127 -7.92 -23.97 -6.89
N GLN A 128 -8.32 -22.71 -6.85
CA GLN A 128 -8.75 -21.95 -8.02
C GLN A 128 -7.76 -20.86 -8.44
N ILE A 129 -6.65 -20.70 -7.72
CA ILE A 129 -5.50 -19.90 -8.16
C ILE A 129 -4.36 -20.88 -8.40
N SER A 130 -4.27 -21.34 -9.63
CA SER A 130 -3.58 -22.59 -9.92
C SER A 130 -2.57 -22.49 -11.04
N ILE A 131 -2.38 -21.31 -11.65
CA ILE A 131 -1.52 -21.15 -12.81
C ILE A 131 -0.48 -20.07 -12.54
N PHE A 132 0.79 -20.45 -12.67
CA PHE A 132 1.94 -19.56 -12.69
C PHE A 132 2.54 -19.57 -14.10
N PRO A 133 2.02 -18.74 -15.03
CA PRO A 133 2.63 -18.58 -16.33
C PRO A 133 3.90 -17.77 -16.22
N ILE A 134 4.93 -18.18 -16.95
CA ILE A 134 6.15 -17.44 -17.19
C ILE A 134 6.11 -16.98 -18.64
N TYR A 135 6.08 -15.67 -18.84
CA TYR A 135 5.98 -15.07 -20.17
C TYR A 135 7.32 -14.80 -20.81
N GLU A 136 8.33 -14.48 -20.00
CA GLU A 136 9.69 -14.23 -20.47
C GLU A 136 10.66 -14.63 -19.36
N TYR A 137 11.77 -15.28 -19.71
CA TYR A 137 12.82 -15.59 -18.75
C TYR A 137 14.22 -15.42 -19.33
N PHE A 138 15.16 -15.11 -18.44
CA PHE A 138 16.59 -15.00 -18.69
C PHE A 138 17.36 -15.78 -17.62
N THR A 139 18.55 -16.26 -17.99
CA THR A 139 19.49 -16.87 -17.04
C THR A 139 20.56 -15.85 -16.66
N TYR A 140 21.14 -15.96 -15.47
CA TYR A 140 22.21 -15.05 -15.04
C TYR A 140 23.43 -15.06 -15.97
N GLU A 141 23.68 -16.19 -16.64
CA GLU A 141 24.75 -16.33 -17.64
C GLU A 141 24.46 -15.59 -18.95
N SER A 142 23.17 -15.42 -19.30
CA SER A 142 22.76 -14.85 -20.59
C SER A 142 22.50 -13.34 -20.55
N LYS A 143 22.27 -12.74 -19.37
CA LYS A 143 22.06 -11.29 -19.24
C LYS A 143 22.12 -10.80 -17.79
N ILE A 144 23.02 -9.86 -17.48
CA ILE A 144 22.88 -9.03 -16.27
C ILE A 144 21.81 -7.97 -16.56
N ILE A 145 20.57 -8.25 -16.19
CA ILE A 145 19.48 -7.27 -16.31
C ILE A 145 19.56 -6.31 -15.12
N SER A 146 19.74 -5.02 -15.40
CA SER A 146 19.68 -3.98 -14.37
C SER A 146 18.30 -3.97 -13.72
N HIS A 147 18.21 -3.57 -12.44
CA HIS A 147 16.91 -3.47 -11.76
C HIS A 147 15.91 -2.62 -12.56
N LYS A 148 16.39 -1.52 -13.16
CA LYS A 148 15.56 -0.62 -13.98
C LYS A 148 14.99 -1.34 -15.20
N ALA A 149 15.82 -2.06 -15.95
CA ALA A 149 15.36 -2.78 -17.14
C ALA A 149 14.29 -3.83 -16.79
N LEU A 150 14.41 -4.50 -15.64
CA LEU A 150 13.39 -5.45 -15.18
C LEU A 150 12.07 -4.75 -14.80
N THR A 151 12.13 -3.59 -14.15
CA THR A 151 10.96 -2.76 -13.82
C THR A 151 10.25 -2.22 -15.07
N ASP A 152 11.03 -1.77 -16.06
CA ASP A 152 10.48 -1.26 -17.33
C ASP A 152 9.78 -2.39 -18.11
N LEU A 153 10.37 -3.58 -18.10
CA LEU A 153 9.81 -4.78 -18.73
C LEU A 153 8.53 -5.22 -18.01
N GLU A 154 8.50 -5.24 -16.67
CA GLU A 154 7.27 -5.51 -15.91
C GLU A 154 6.16 -4.52 -16.25
N SER A 155 6.49 -3.22 -16.33
CA SER A 155 5.53 -2.18 -16.69
C SER A 155 4.99 -2.37 -18.12
N ASN A 156 5.85 -2.77 -19.06
CA ASN A 156 5.43 -3.10 -20.42
C ASN A 156 4.41 -4.25 -20.42
N TYR A 157 4.70 -5.32 -19.67
CA TYR A 157 3.79 -6.45 -19.56
C TYR A 157 2.47 -6.09 -18.87
N ILE A 158 2.49 -5.32 -17.78
CA ILE A 158 1.27 -4.84 -17.12
C ILE A 158 0.37 -4.10 -18.11
N ASN A 159 0.94 -3.23 -18.94
CA ASN A 159 0.19 -2.44 -19.92
C ASN A 159 -0.39 -3.25 -21.09
N ARG A 160 0.07 -4.49 -21.32
CA ARG A 160 -0.49 -5.39 -22.35
C ARG A 160 -1.79 -6.07 -21.94
N PHE A 161 -2.20 -5.93 -20.68
CA PHE A 161 -3.42 -6.53 -20.18
C PHE A 161 -4.39 -5.44 -19.70
N ASN A 162 -5.68 -5.78 -19.68
CA ASN A 162 -6.67 -4.89 -19.10
C ASN A 162 -6.41 -4.75 -17.58
N PHE A 163 -6.13 -3.51 -17.16
CA PHE A 163 -5.74 -3.19 -15.80
C PHE A 163 -6.82 -3.52 -14.76
N ASP A 164 -8.09 -3.46 -15.13
CA ASP A 164 -9.21 -3.78 -14.22
C ASP A 164 -9.23 -5.26 -13.80
N ASN A 165 -8.61 -6.12 -14.59
CA ASN A 165 -8.46 -7.55 -14.30
C ASN A 165 -7.16 -7.86 -13.55
N LEU A 166 -6.35 -6.85 -13.21
CA LEU A 166 -5.07 -7.04 -12.54
C LEU A 166 -5.18 -6.86 -11.03
N TYR A 167 -4.47 -7.70 -10.28
CA TYR A 167 -4.23 -7.50 -8.85
C TYR A 167 -3.12 -6.46 -8.58
N ASN A 168 -2.42 -5.99 -9.61
CA ASN A 168 -1.41 -4.94 -9.52
C ASN A 168 -2.07 -3.62 -9.06
N PHE A 169 -1.43 -2.90 -8.14
CA PHE A 169 -1.96 -1.60 -7.67
C PHE A 169 -1.70 -0.45 -8.64
N LYS A 170 -0.75 -0.64 -9.56
CA LYS A 170 -0.29 0.38 -10.49
C LYS A 170 -0.03 -0.23 -11.86
N ALA A 171 -0.30 0.56 -12.89
CA ALA A 171 0.04 0.23 -14.28
C ALA A 171 1.56 0.19 -14.52
N THR A 172 2.34 0.88 -13.68
CA THR A 172 3.80 0.86 -13.71
C THR A 172 4.34 0.15 -12.47
N ALA A 173 5.39 -0.65 -12.65
CA ALA A 173 6.06 -1.42 -11.60
C ALA A 173 6.92 -0.55 -10.65
N THR A 174 6.72 0.76 -10.67
CA THR A 174 7.49 1.71 -9.87
C THR A 174 6.95 1.84 -8.45
N SER A 175 7.82 2.23 -7.52
CA SER A 175 7.43 2.45 -6.12
C SER A 175 6.39 3.58 -5.97
N SER A 176 5.66 3.61 -4.86
CA SER A 176 4.81 4.76 -4.48
C SER A 176 5.58 5.91 -3.86
N LEU A 177 6.91 5.86 -3.86
CA LEU A 177 7.72 6.95 -3.34
C LEU A 177 7.48 8.21 -4.18
N GLY A 178 7.11 9.31 -3.52
CA GLY A 178 6.80 10.59 -4.17
C GLY A 178 5.39 10.68 -4.78
N TYR A 179 4.57 9.63 -4.71
CA TYR A 179 3.18 9.72 -5.14
C TYR A 179 2.40 10.70 -4.24
N LYS A 180 1.73 11.66 -4.87
CA LYS A 180 0.79 12.58 -4.22
C LYS A 180 -0.62 12.18 -4.60
N HIS A 181 -1.52 12.14 -3.61
CA HIS A 181 -2.93 11.90 -3.86
C HIS A 181 -3.51 13.01 -4.75
N THR A 182 -4.45 12.64 -5.62
CA THR A 182 -5.26 13.61 -6.35
C THR A 182 -6.15 14.40 -5.39
N GLU A 183 -6.55 15.61 -5.76
CA GLU A 183 -7.45 16.41 -4.92
C GLU A 183 -8.77 15.68 -4.65
N GLU A 184 -9.30 14.96 -5.65
CA GLU A 184 -10.50 14.13 -5.47
C GLU A 184 -10.31 13.04 -4.41
N ALA A 185 -9.18 12.31 -4.44
CA ALA A 185 -8.89 11.28 -3.46
C ALA A 185 -8.68 11.87 -2.05
N ARG A 186 -8.02 13.03 -1.98
CA ARG A 186 -7.83 13.77 -0.72
C ARG A 186 -9.17 14.23 -0.13
N LEU A 187 -10.07 14.76 -0.96
CA LEU A 187 -11.41 15.16 -0.56
C LEU A 187 -12.25 13.98 -0.08
N LYS A 188 -12.19 12.84 -0.78
CA LYS A 188 -12.85 11.59 -0.33
C LYS A 188 -12.37 11.16 1.05
N MET A 189 -11.05 11.20 1.29
CA MET A 189 -10.47 10.86 2.59
C MET A 189 -10.91 11.84 3.69
N VAL A 190 -10.90 13.15 3.41
CA VAL A 190 -11.38 14.17 4.36
C VAL A 190 -12.85 13.96 4.67
N ASN A 191 -13.70 13.71 3.66
CA ASN A 191 -15.12 13.47 3.83
C ASN A 191 -15.41 12.20 4.64
N TYR A 192 -14.64 11.13 4.42
CA TYR A 192 -14.77 9.89 5.18
C TYR A 192 -14.54 10.11 6.68
N TYR A 193 -13.53 10.90 7.05
CA TYR A 193 -13.23 11.21 8.44
C TYR A 193 -14.02 12.38 9.05
N LYS A 194 -15.01 12.94 8.34
CA LYS A 194 -15.95 13.91 8.93
C LYS A 194 -16.77 13.26 10.04
N ASP A 195 -17.16 12.01 9.85
CA ASP A 195 -17.70 11.20 10.93
C ASP A 195 -16.55 10.66 11.79
N LYS A 196 -16.52 11.09 13.06
CA LYS A 196 -15.48 10.67 14.00
C LYS A 196 -15.51 9.16 14.26
N ASN A 197 -16.67 8.51 14.15
CA ASN A 197 -16.81 7.06 14.34
C ASN A 197 -15.99 6.24 13.34
N ASN A 198 -15.71 6.80 12.15
CA ASN A 198 -14.90 6.14 11.13
C ASN A 198 -13.41 6.09 11.50
N HIS A 199 -12.97 6.85 12.50
CA HIS A 199 -11.59 6.77 12.95
C HIS A 199 -11.37 5.43 13.67
N PRO A 200 -10.35 4.62 13.31
CA PRO A 200 -10.14 3.28 13.89
C PRO A 200 -9.91 3.26 15.41
N MET A 201 -9.51 4.40 15.98
CA MET A 201 -9.30 4.60 17.42
C MET A 201 -10.45 5.36 18.10
N PHE A 202 -11.53 5.68 17.39
CA PHE A 202 -12.67 6.32 18.02
C PHE A 202 -13.29 5.41 19.06
N GLY A 203 -13.57 5.95 20.26
CA GLY A 203 -14.11 5.18 21.38
C GLY A 203 -13.16 4.17 22.03
N LYS A 204 -11.91 4.04 21.54
CA LYS A 204 -10.93 3.13 22.14
C LYS A 204 -10.10 3.88 23.18
N THR A 205 -10.02 3.33 24.38
CA THR A 205 -9.11 3.75 25.44
C THR A 205 -8.02 2.71 25.63
N HIS A 206 -6.83 3.15 26.08
CA HIS A 206 -5.78 2.23 26.49
C HIS A 206 -6.18 1.54 27.80
N THR A 207 -5.76 0.29 27.97
CA THR A 207 -5.88 -0.41 29.25
C THR A 207 -5.00 0.25 30.31
N GLU A 208 -5.34 0.05 31.59
CA GLU A 208 -4.53 0.59 32.69
C GLU A 208 -3.09 0.06 32.65
N GLU A 209 -2.90 -1.22 32.31
CA GLU A 209 -1.57 -1.82 32.13
C GLU A 209 -0.78 -1.14 31.01
N ALA A 210 -1.42 -0.88 29.85
CA ALA A 210 -0.76 -0.18 28.75
C ALA A 210 -0.42 1.27 29.12
N LEU A 211 -1.32 1.95 29.85
CA LEU A 211 -1.07 3.29 30.37
C LEU A 211 0.09 3.30 31.37
N ALA A 212 0.23 2.28 32.22
CA ALA A 212 1.34 2.16 33.16
C ALA A 212 2.69 1.95 32.47
N LEU A 213 2.72 1.24 31.33
CA LEU A 213 3.93 1.07 30.52
C LEU A 213 4.31 2.34 29.74
N ILE A 214 3.31 3.10 29.27
CA ILE A 214 3.51 4.34 28.49
C ILE A 214 3.85 5.51 29.40
N SER A 215 3.14 5.63 30.52
CA SER A 215 3.33 6.68 31.51
C SER A 215 4.63 6.41 32.27
N LYS A 216 5.53 7.39 32.28
CA LYS A 216 6.69 7.39 33.16
C LYS A 216 6.49 8.44 34.24
N PRO A 217 5.62 8.20 35.24
CA PRO A 217 5.34 9.17 36.28
C PRO A 217 6.52 9.27 37.26
N GLY A 218 6.62 10.41 37.95
CA GLY A 218 7.64 10.62 38.99
C GLY A 218 9.06 10.40 38.46
N GLU A 219 9.87 9.69 39.25
CA GLU A 219 11.29 9.41 38.98
C GLU A 219 11.55 8.64 37.67
N LEU A 220 10.56 7.90 37.16
CA LEU A 220 10.68 7.22 35.87
C LEU A 220 10.76 8.20 34.70
N ASN A 221 10.28 9.44 34.88
CA ASN A 221 10.40 10.49 33.88
C ASN A 221 11.86 10.93 33.76
N PRO A 222 12.49 10.88 32.57
CA PRO A 222 13.87 11.36 32.37
C PRO A 222 14.08 12.85 32.73
N MET A 223 12.99 13.62 32.83
CA MET A 223 12.97 15.02 33.23
C MET A 223 12.59 15.25 34.70
N PHE A 224 12.36 14.20 35.49
CA PHE A 224 12.07 14.34 36.92
C PHE A 224 13.22 15.03 37.65
N GLY A 225 12.90 15.97 38.53
CA GLY A 225 13.88 16.77 39.27
C GLY A 225 14.69 17.78 38.45
N LYS A 226 14.63 17.74 37.11
CA LYS A 226 15.37 18.67 36.24
C LYS A 226 14.62 20.00 36.11
N LYS A 227 15.35 21.12 36.20
CA LYS A 227 14.82 22.47 35.95
C LYS A 227 15.22 22.94 34.54
N HIS A 228 14.31 23.63 33.86
CA HIS A 228 14.63 24.30 32.60
C HIS A 228 15.60 25.46 32.83
N SER A 229 16.53 25.65 31.89
CA SER A 229 17.39 26.85 31.85
C SER A 229 16.55 28.12 31.63
N GLU A 230 17.08 29.27 32.02
CA GLU A 230 16.41 30.57 31.78
C GLU A 230 16.17 30.84 30.30
N ALA A 231 17.12 30.48 29.42
CA ALA A 231 16.95 30.59 27.97
C ALA A 231 15.78 29.73 27.46
N THR A 232 15.63 28.50 27.98
CA THR A 232 14.50 27.62 27.62
C THR A 232 13.18 28.18 28.13
N LYS A 233 13.14 28.70 29.37
CA LYS A 233 11.94 29.35 29.93
C LYS A 233 11.51 30.56 29.10
N ALA A 234 12.46 31.39 28.66
CA ALA A 234 12.19 32.53 27.79
C ALA A 234 11.59 32.09 26.44
N SER A 235 12.15 31.05 25.83
CA SER A 235 11.62 30.50 24.56
C SER A 235 10.20 29.95 24.71
N MET A 236 9.94 29.20 25.80
CA MET A 236 8.59 28.71 26.11
C MET A 236 7.61 29.85 26.35
N SER A 237 8.02 30.90 27.08
CA SER A 237 7.21 32.08 27.33
C SER A 237 6.80 32.77 26.02
N LYS A 238 7.77 32.99 25.12
CA LYS A 238 7.52 33.60 23.80
C LYS A 238 6.55 32.76 22.95
N LYS A 239 6.71 31.43 22.93
CA LYS A 239 5.82 30.52 22.18
C LYS A 239 4.41 30.39 22.77
N LYS A 240 4.28 30.50 24.09
CA LYS A 240 2.98 30.45 24.79
C LYS A 240 2.26 31.80 24.80
N ASN A 241 2.90 32.88 24.39
CA ASN A 241 2.27 34.18 24.34
C ASN A 241 1.16 34.21 23.28
N LYS A 242 -0.07 34.49 23.71
CA LYS A 242 -1.24 34.63 22.84
C LYS A 242 -1.10 35.78 21.85
N TYR A 243 -0.31 36.81 22.20
CA TYR A 243 -0.10 38.01 21.41
C TYR A 243 1.39 38.16 21.06
N PRO A 244 1.87 37.53 19.97
CA PRO A 244 3.30 37.51 19.64
C PRO A 244 3.92 38.90 19.42
N LEU A 245 3.12 39.87 18.97
CA LEU A 245 3.52 41.26 18.74
C LEU A 245 3.35 42.16 19.97
N GLY A 246 2.79 41.63 21.06
CA GLY A 246 2.52 42.35 22.30
C GLY A 246 1.11 42.90 22.42
N VAL A 247 0.90 43.66 23.48
CA VAL A 247 -0.37 44.34 23.81
C VAL A 247 -0.09 45.81 24.05
N GLY A 248 -1.06 46.67 23.71
CA GLY A 248 -0.94 48.11 23.86
C GLY A 248 -2.05 48.72 24.71
N ILE A 249 -1.73 49.86 25.32
CA ILE A 249 -2.68 50.81 25.89
C ILE A 249 -2.95 51.86 24.82
N TYR A 250 -4.23 52.10 24.54
CA TYR A 250 -4.72 53.04 23.55
C TYR A 250 -5.57 54.11 24.24
N ASP A 251 -5.59 55.33 23.70
CA ASP A 251 -6.56 56.34 24.09
C ASP A 251 -7.97 55.99 23.57
N LEU A 252 -8.92 56.90 23.73
CA LEU A 252 -10.29 56.72 23.25
C LEU A 252 -10.42 56.89 21.73
N ASP A 253 -9.47 57.59 21.11
CA ASP A 253 -9.36 57.85 19.67
C ASP A 253 -8.53 56.77 18.94
N ASP A 254 -8.18 55.70 19.64
CA ASP A 254 -7.39 54.57 19.16
C ASP A 254 -5.93 54.88 18.77
N ASN A 255 -5.35 55.93 19.33
CA ASN A 255 -3.91 56.17 19.27
C ASN A 255 -3.18 55.31 20.32
N LEU A 256 -2.08 54.68 19.88
CA LEU A 256 -1.24 53.87 20.76
C LEU A 256 -0.47 54.76 21.74
N ILE A 257 -0.71 54.58 23.03
CA ILE A 257 0.00 55.29 24.10
C ILE A 257 1.27 54.52 24.49
N LEU A 258 1.13 53.23 24.81
CA LEU A 258 2.24 52.38 25.27
C LEU A 258 2.10 50.95 24.78
N LYS A 259 3.24 50.30 24.53
CA LYS A 259 3.35 48.91 24.09
C LYS A 259 4.09 48.05 25.11
N PHE A 260 3.59 46.83 25.32
CA PHE A 260 4.15 45.83 26.22
C PHE A 260 4.29 44.48 25.52
N ASN A 261 5.23 43.63 25.95
CA ASN A 261 5.42 42.31 25.32
C ASN A 261 4.27 41.35 25.62
N ASN A 262 3.61 41.52 26.75
CA ASN A 262 2.51 40.67 27.20
C ASN A 262 1.61 41.42 28.19
N ASN A 263 0.49 40.80 28.54
CA ASN A 263 -0.48 41.35 29.48
C ASN A 263 0.03 41.46 30.93
N VAL A 264 1.08 40.71 31.31
CA VAL A 264 1.67 40.77 32.67
C VAL A 264 2.46 42.06 32.84
N GLU A 265 3.23 42.47 31.83
CA GLU A 265 3.96 43.74 31.84
C GLU A 265 2.99 44.94 31.88
N LEU A 266 1.93 44.92 31.07
CA LEU A 266 0.90 45.96 31.10
C LEU A 266 0.22 46.03 32.46
N ALA A 267 -0.15 44.88 33.03
CA ALA A 267 -0.77 44.78 34.35
C ALA A 267 0.13 45.38 35.45
N LYS A 268 1.43 45.07 35.40
CA LYS A 268 2.42 45.61 36.35
C LYS A 268 2.59 47.13 36.21
N HIS A 269 2.53 47.65 34.99
CA HIS A 269 2.67 49.09 34.74
C HIS A 269 1.50 49.90 35.32
N LEU A 270 0.28 49.37 35.23
CA LEU A 270 -0.93 50.02 35.75
C LEU A 270 -1.28 49.63 37.20
N ASP A 271 -0.44 48.79 37.84
CA ASP A 271 -0.69 48.19 39.16
C ASP A 271 -2.08 47.53 39.29
N ILE A 272 -2.44 46.72 38.28
CA ILE A 272 -3.71 45.99 38.22
C ILE A 272 -3.49 44.50 38.03
N SER A 273 -4.56 43.71 38.25
CA SER A 273 -4.49 42.27 38.01
C SER A 273 -4.36 41.94 36.51
N LYS A 274 -3.52 40.94 36.17
CA LYS A 274 -3.43 40.40 34.80
C LYS A 274 -4.78 39.88 34.26
N VAL A 275 -5.68 39.46 35.16
CA VAL A 275 -7.02 38.98 34.83
C VAL A 275 -7.88 40.13 34.33
N THR A 276 -7.78 41.29 34.98
CA THR A 276 -8.42 42.54 34.53
C THR A 276 -7.96 42.88 33.11
N VAL A 277 -6.64 42.95 32.88
CA VAL A 277 -6.10 43.23 31.54
C VAL A 277 -6.64 42.24 30.50
N GLY A 278 -6.64 40.94 30.82
CA GLY A 278 -7.18 39.90 29.94
C GLY A 278 -8.67 40.07 29.64
N LYS A 279 -9.48 40.43 30.64
CA LYS A 279 -10.92 40.72 30.47
C LYS A 279 -11.13 41.85 29.46
N TYR A 280 -10.47 42.99 29.67
CA TYR A 280 -10.63 44.18 28.82
C TYR A 280 -10.04 43.99 27.41
N LEU A 281 -8.95 43.22 27.27
CA LEU A 281 -8.42 42.81 25.96
C LEU A 281 -9.41 41.95 25.16
N ASN A 282 -10.14 41.05 25.83
CA ASN A 282 -11.09 40.16 25.17
C ASN A 282 -12.44 40.85 24.89
N SER A 283 -12.88 41.75 25.77
CA SER A 283 -14.18 42.42 25.64
C SER A 283 -14.14 43.73 24.86
N GLY A 284 -12.94 44.32 24.64
CA GLY A 284 -12.78 45.61 23.96
C GLY A 284 -13.36 46.81 24.72
N LEU A 285 -13.71 46.61 25.99
CA LEU A 285 -14.28 47.65 26.84
C LEU A 285 -13.24 48.72 27.20
N ILE A 286 -13.73 49.90 27.58
CA ILE A 286 -12.89 50.99 28.06
C ILE A 286 -12.57 50.73 29.54
N TYR A 287 -11.27 50.71 29.86
CA TYR A 287 -10.79 50.66 31.23
C TYR A 287 -10.77 52.07 31.84
N ASN A 288 -11.36 52.20 33.02
CA ASN A 288 -11.42 53.43 33.82
C ASN A 288 -11.92 54.70 33.08
N LYS A 289 -12.71 54.53 32.01
CA LYS A 289 -13.14 55.61 31.10
C LYS A 289 -11.99 56.37 30.41
N THR A 290 -10.76 55.87 30.48
CA THR A 290 -9.56 56.57 29.98
C THR A 290 -8.87 55.83 28.85
N TYR A 291 -8.80 54.50 28.93
CA TYR A 291 -7.96 53.71 28.04
C TYR A 291 -8.66 52.50 27.45
N ARG A 292 -8.20 52.03 26.30
CA ARG A 292 -8.52 50.71 25.75
C ARG A 292 -7.27 49.84 25.74
N PHE A 293 -7.44 48.54 25.99
CA PHE A 293 -6.37 47.57 25.80
C PHE A 293 -6.62 46.81 24.51
N LYS A 294 -5.63 46.77 23.62
CA LYS A 294 -5.73 46.03 22.35
C LYS A 294 -4.45 45.25 22.06
N PRO A 295 -4.54 44.10 21.37
CA PRO A 295 -3.38 43.44 20.80
C PRO A 295 -2.72 44.35 19.75
N ILE A 296 -1.38 44.34 19.70
CA ILE A 296 -0.67 45.01 18.61
C ILE A 296 -0.91 44.21 17.32
N GLN A 297 -1.44 44.88 16.31
CA GLN A 297 -1.57 44.34 14.96
C GLN A 297 -0.27 44.62 14.19
N GLY A 298 0.10 43.68 13.32
CA GLY A 298 1.27 43.80 12.44
C GLY A 298 0.86 44.19 11.04
#